data_AF-A0A9X6XVI5-F1
#
_entry.id   AF-A0A9X6XVI5-F1
#
_cell.length_a   1.000
_cell.length_b   1.000
_cell.length_c   1.000
_cell.angle_alpha   90.00
_cell.angle_beta   90.00
_cell.angle_gamma   90.00
#
_symmetry.space_group_name_H-M   'P 1'
#
loop_
_entity.id
_entity.type
_entity.pdbx_description
1 polymer ?
#
loop_
_entity_poly.entity_id
_entity_poly.type
_entity_poly.pdbx_seq_one_letter_code
_entity_poly.pdbx_strand_id
1 'polypeptide(L)'
;MNDVKPVSVAIVNVGSGDWSGIYVDGELFLQGHSLSENDFCKLISKYRYFHSHIEKIELTDGQIESLGFSLPGNLNDVRNVL
;
A
#
# COMPACT_ATOMS: atom_id res chain seq x y z
N MET A 1 6.74 -12.79 -26.40
CA MET A 1 6.33 -12.81 -24.98
C MET A 1 6.59 -11.42 -24.45
N ASN A 2 5.56 -10.71 -23.97
CA ASN A 2 5.79 -9.42 -23.32
C ASN A 2 6.54 -9.70 -22.01
N ASP A 3 7.71 -9.10 -21.84
CA ASP A 3 8.46 -9.18 -20.59
C ASP A 3 7.61 -8.58 -19.48
N VAL A 4 7.03 -9.43 -18.63
CA VAL A 4 6.29 -8.98 -17.45
C VAL A 4 7.31 -8.54 -16.43
N LYS A 5 7.46 -7.23 -16.25
CA LYS A 5 8.39 -6.66 -15.28
C LYS A 5 7.87 -6.86 -13.85
N PRO A 6 8.75 -7.16 -12.88
CA PRO A 6 8.39 -7.14 -11.47
C PRO A 6 7.89 -5.75 -11.05
N VAL A 7 6.89 -5.71 -10.16
CA VAL A 7 6.39 -4.47 -9.55
C VAL A 7 6.85 -4.33 -8.11
N SER A 8 6.99 -3.10 -7.65
CA SER A 8 7.26 -2.77 -6.25
C SER A 8 5.96 -2.74 -5.45
N VAL A 9 5.99 -3.26 -4.23
CA VAL A 9 4.81 -3.31 -3.35
C VAL A 9 5.15 -2.71 -2.00
N ALA A 10 4.31 -1.80 -1.53
CA ALA A 10 4.33 -1.31 -0.16
C ALA A 10 2.99 -1.57 0.51
N ILE A 11 3.03 -2.01 1.77
CA ILE A 11 1.86 -2.16 2.63
C ILE A 11 1.94 -1.07 3.69
N VAL A 12 0.92 -0.23 3.77
CA VAL A 12 0.81 0.85 4.76
C VAL A 12 -0.31 0.49 5.72
N ASN A 13 -0.04 0.51 7.03
CA ASN A 13 -1.06 0.40 8.07
C ASN A 13 -1.03 1.64 8.96
N VAL A 14 -2.18 2.04 9.48
CA VAL A 14 -2.29 3.03 10.55
C VAL A 14 -2.41 2.26 11.86
N GLY A 15 -1.64 2.65 12.88
CA GLY A 15 -1.50 1.92 14.15
C GLY A 15 -2.78 1.77 14.97
N SER A 16 -3.78 2.63 14.73
CA SER A 16 -5.15 2.47 15.25
C SER A 16 -5.92 1.30 14.63
N GLY A 17 -5.51 0.85 13.46
CA GLY A 17 -6.26 -0.08 12.61
C GLY A 17 -7.31 0.60 11.72
N ASP A 18 -7.34 1.94 11.68
CA ASP A 18 -8.34 2.67 10.90
C ASP A 18 -8.15 2.52 9.39
N TRP A 19 -6.91 2.42 8.93
CA TRP A 19 -6.62 2.24 7.51
C TRP A 19 -5.46 1.29 7.27
N SER A 20 -5.64 0.45 6.27
CA SER A 20 -4.60 -0.36 5.64
C SER A 20 -4.69 -0.17 4.13
N GLY A 21 -3.53 -0.10 3.46
CA GLY A 21 -3.44 0.09 2.02
C GLY A 21 -2.29 -0.68 1.40
N ILE A 22 -2.50 -1.06 0.14
CA ILE A 22 -1.49 -1.67 -0.72
C ILE A 22 -1.18 -0.67 -1.82
N TYR A 23 0.11 -0.35 -1.97
CA TYR A 23 0.62 0.46 -3.07
C TYR A 23 1.40 -0.43 -4.02
N VAL A 24 1.24 -0.19 -5.33
CA VAL A 24 1.98 -0.88 -6.38
C VAL A 24 2.63 0.17 -7.27
N ASP A 25 3.96 0.10 -7.42
CA ASP A 25 4.75 1.10 -8.15
C ASP A 25 4.50 2.55 -7.70
N GLY A 26 4.26 2.70 -6.40
CA GLY A 26 4.02 3.98 -5.75
C GLY A 26 2.58 4.50 -5.85
N GLU A 27 1.68 3.79 -6.54
CA GLU A 27 0.27 4.16 -6.65
C GLU A 27 -0.61 3.32 -5.73
N LEU A 28 -1.61 3.96 -5.11
CA LEU A 28 -2.57 3.27 -4.26
C LEU A 28 -3.40 2.28 -5.09
N PHE A 29 -3.21 0.99 -4.82
CA PHE A 29 -3.92 -0.09 -5.50
C PHE A 29 -5.23 -0.42 -4.80
N LEU A 30 -5.20 -0.52 -3.47
CA LEU A 30 -6.34 -0.89 -2.65
C LEU A 30 -6.19 -0.32 -1.24
N GLN A 31 -7.30 0.09 -0.62
CA GLN A 31 -7.35 0.45 0.79
C GLN A 31 -8.63 -0.06 1.48
N GLY A 32 -8.60 -0.14 2.80
CA GLY A 32 -9.75 -0.42 3.65
C GLY A 32 -9.37 -0.42 5.13
N HIS A 33 -10.34 -0.63 6.02
CA HIS A 33 -10.10 -0.74 7.47
C HIS A 33 -9.37 -2.04 7.88
N SER A 34 -9.29 -3.01 6.97
CA SER A 34 -8.49 -4.22 7.13
C SER A 34 -8.25 -4.85 5.75
N LEU A 35 -7.03 -5.29 5.47
CA LEU A 35 -6.74 -6.07 4.25
C LEU A 35 -7.08 -7.53 4.47
N SER A 36 -7.98 -8.07 3.65
CA SER A 36 -8.35 -9.48 3.69
C SER A 36 -7.43 -10.33 2.81
N GLU A 37 -7.41 -11.65 3.03
CA GLU A 37 -6.73 -12.60 2.13
C GLU A 37 -7.17 -12.43 0.67
N ASN A 38 -8.46 -12.14 0.45
CA ASN A 38 -9.00 -11.92 -0.88
C ASN A 38 -8.40 -10.67 -1.57
N ASP A 39 -8.02 -9.65 -0.81
CA ASP A 39 -7.36 -8.45 -1.38
C ASP A 39 -5.94 -8.77 -1.84
N PHE A 40 -5.24 -9.64 -1.12
CA PHE A 40 -3.96 -10.18 -1.58
C PHE A 40 -4.13 -11.11 -2.80
N CYS A 41 -5.20 -11.91 -2.86
CA CYS A 41 -5.53 -12.66 -4.07
C CYS A 41 -5.74 -11.74 -5.28
N LYS A 42 -6.44 -10.61 -5.12
CA LYS A 42 -6.59 -9.60 -6.20
C LYS A 42 -5.24 -9.07 -6.65
N LEU A 43 -4.35 -8.72 -5.71
CA LEU A 43 -2.99 -8.25 -6.01
C LEU A 43 -2.23 -9.28 -6.86
N ILE A 44 -2.17 -10.54 -6.40
CA ILE A 44 -1.43 -11.62 -7.08
C ILE A 44 -2.07 -11.99 -8.43
N SER A 45 -3.40 -11.86 -8.56
CA SER A 45 -4.10 -12.11 -9.82
C SER A 45 -3.80 -11.03 -10.88
N LYS A 46 -3.56 -9.79 -10.45
CA LYS A 46 -3.26 -8.66 -11.32
C LYS A 46 -1.78 -8.56 -11.65
N TYR A 47 -0.91 -8.79 -10.67
CA TYR A 47 0.53 -8.66 -10.79
C TYR A 47 1.21 -10.02 -10.60
N ARG A 48 1.89 -10.48 -11.65
CA ARG A 48 2.46 -11.83 -11.71
C ARG A 48 3.84 -11.94 -11.04
N TYR A 49 4.60 -10.86 -11.01
CA TYR A 49 5.94 -10.81 -10.45
C TYR A 49 6.08 -9.59 -9.54
N PHE A 50 6.67 -9.80 -8.37
CA PHE A 50 6.98 -8.75 -7.41
C PHE A 50 8.49 -8.64 -7.27
N HIS A 51 8.98 -7.45 -6.95
CA HIS A 51 10.33 -7.34 -6.41
C HIS A 51 10.44 -8.17 -5.12
N SER A 52 11.64 -8.67 -4.82
CA SER A 52 11.88 -9.59 -3.70
C SER A 52 11.58 -9.00 -2.32
N HIS A 53 11.45 -7.67 -2.23
CA HIS A 53 11.18 -6.96 -1.00
C HIS A 53 9.82 -6.26 -1.06
N ILE A 54 8.97 -6.54 -0.07
CA ILE A 54 7.72 -5.80 0.19
C ILE A 54 8.03 -4.81 1.32
N GLU A 55 7.88 -3.53 1.02
CA GLU A 55 8.02 -2.47 2.02
C GLU A 55 6.81 -2.48 2.96
N LYS A 56 7.04 -2.29 4.26
CA LYS A 56 5.98 -2.17 5.26
C LYS A 56 6.14 -0.85 5.99
N ILE A 57 5.08 -0.05 6.02
CA ILE A 57 5.06 1.27 6.64
C ILE A 57 3.95 1.28 7.68
N GLU A 58 4.27 1.77 8.87
CA GLU A 58 3.30 1.99 9.94
C GLU A 58 3.16 3.50 10.15
N LEU A 59 1.94 4.01 10.09
CA LEU A 59 1.59 5.38 10.39
C LEU A 59 0.95 5.49 11.77
N THR A 60 1.22 6.58 12.46
CA THR A 60 0.49 7.00 13.64
C THR A 60 -0.79 7.73 13.24
N ASP A 61 -1.72 7.88 14.19
CA ASP A 61 -2.96 8.62 13.97
C ASP A 61 -2.69 10.11 13.60
N GLY A 62 -1.68 10.73 14.22
CA GLY A 62 -1.28 12.10 13.87
C GLY A 62 -0.71 12.25 12.45
N GLN A 63 -0.10 11.18 11.91
CA GLN A 63 0.41 11.18 10.54
C GLN A 63 -0.72 11.01 9.52
N ILE A 64 -1.71 10.15 9.78
CA ILE A 64 -2.88 10.04 8.89
C ILE A 64 -3.78 11.30 8.95
N GLU A 65 -3.86 11.96 10.10
CA GLU A 65 -4.50 13.27 10.25
C GLU A 65 -3.85 14.31 9.31
N SER A 66 -2.51 14.32 9.25
CA SER A 66 -1.75 15.21 8.37
C SER A 66 -1.97 14.92 6.87
N LEU A 67 -2.42 13.72 6.54
CA LEU A 67 -2.78 13.28 5.18
C LEU A 67 -4.28 13.48 4.86
N GLY A 68 -5.07 14.06 5.78
CA GLY A 68 -6.50 14.29 5.59
C GLY A 68 -7.37 13.08 5.90
N PHE A 69 -6.98 12.25 6.88
CA PHE A 69 -7.73 11.11 7.41
C PHE A 69 -7.95 9.94 6.42
N SER A 70 -7.18 9.87 5.34
CA SER A 70 -7.22 8.77 4.37
C SER A 70 -5.86 8.55 3.74
N LEU A 71 -5.63 7.35 3.19
CA LEU A 71 -4.36 7.08 2.50
C LEU A 71 -4.34 7.80 1.15
N PRO A 72 -3.28 8.58 0.85
CA PRO A 72 -3.18 9.34 -0.39
C PRO A 72 -2.96 8.41 -1.59
N GLY A 73 -3.21 8.92 -2.80
CA GLY A 73 -3.01 8.15 -4.03
C GLY A 73 -1.56 7.80 -4.32
N ASN A 74 -0.60 8.57 -3.78
CA ASN A 74 0.83 8.41 -4.04
C ASN A 74 1.59 8.03 -2.75
N LEU A 75 2.42 6.98 -2.82
CA LEU A 75 3.21 6.50 -1.70
C LEU A 75 4.23 7.54 -1.19
N ASN A 76 4.69 8.46 -2.03
CA ASN A 76 5.60 9.50 -1.59
C ASN A 76 4.92 10.49 -0.63
N ASP A 77 3.61 10.69 -0.75
CA ASP A 77 2.86 11.52 0.20
C ASP A 77 2.84 10.86 1.58
N VAL A 78 2.70 9.53 1.64
CA VAL A 78 2.88 8.76 2.88
C VAL A 78 4.29 8.94 3.45
N ARG A 79 5.32 8.86 2.60
CA ARG A 79 6.72 9.00 3.06
C ARG A 79 7.05 10.40 3.56
N ASN A 80 6.35 11.43 3.09
CA ASN A 80 6.57 12.81 3.52
C ASN A 80 6.12 13.07 4.96
N VAL A 81 5.36 12.17 5.57
CA VAL A 81 4.90 12.29 6.96
C VAL A 81 5.59 11.31 7.92
N LEU A 82 6.52 10.47 7.44
CA LEU A 82 7.32 9.57 8.28
C LEU A 82 8.43 10.33 9.03
#